data_AF-A0AAF0HSM6-F1
#
_entry.id   AF-A0AAF0HSM6-F1
#
_cell.length_a   1.000
_cell.length_b   1.000
_cell.length_c   1.000
_cell.angle_alpha   90.00
_cell.angle_beta   90.00
_cell.angle_gamma   90.00
#
_symmetry.space_group_name_H-M   'P 1'
#
loop_
_entity.id
_entity.type
_entity.pdbx_description
1 polymer ?
#
loop_
_entity_poly.entity_id
_entity_poly.type
_entity_poly.pdbx_seq_one_letter_code
_entity_poly.pdbx_strand_id
1 'polypeptide(L)'
;MSKIPCDKCGALILPTTAEATGGICMACKQGIRESMEASRAYYQKLKEYDPFRELWVSLVKRSADNQELDGWSIQEKVYFSVCLMESDVYNGGFDQYFYNSSGNYYRLALSGLEEMGAENSARLLKEAARTMFDTDYPPDSRSERWRITNSKVRRLTELVTRHHRSARLERLDKQFYEDPDRLADRLNAFAEGHGLVAPFMQNPNE
;
A
#
# COMPACT_ATOMS: atom_id res chain seq x y z
N MET A 1 9.33 -50.31 25.01
CA MET A 1 9.98 -49.16 25.66
C MET A 1 8.97 -48.04 25.81
N SER A 2 8.82 -47.49 27.01
CA SER A 2 7.94 -46.33 27.25
C SER A 2 8.56 -45.08 26.62
N LYS A 3 7.76 -44.31 25.88
CA LYS A 3 8.20 -43.02 25.34
C LYS A 3 8.10 -41.94 26.42
N ILE A 4 8.98 -40.95 26.36
CA ILE A 4 9.06 -39.84 27.33
C ILE A 4 8.56 -38.57 26.64
N PRO A 5 7.71 -37.73 27.26
CA PRO A 5 7.30 -36.45 26.69
C PRO A 5 8.48 -35.46 26.63
N CYS A 6 8.56 -34.69 25.54
CA CYS A 6 9.49 -33.57 25.38
C CYS A 6 9.16 -32.43 26.35
N ASP A 7 10.14 -31.91 27.07
CA ASP A 7 9.93 -30.86 28.08
C ASP A 7 9.41 -29.53 27.51
N LYS A 8 9.69 -29.22 26.24
CA LYS A 8 9.27 -27.96 25.59
C LYS A 8 7.90 -28.05 24.90
N CYS A 9 7.55 -29.20 24.32
CA CYS A 9 6.34 -29.31 23.47
C CYS A 9 5.45 -30.52 23.74
N GLY A 10 5.78 -31.36 24.73
CA GLY A 10 5.01 -32.54 25.11
C GLY A 10 5.05 -33.72 24.14
N ALA A 11 5.70 -33.59 22.98
CA ALA A 11 5.78 -34.67 22.00
C ALA A 11 6.52 -35.90 22.57
N LEU A 12 5.95 -37.10 22.39
CA LEU A 12 6.53 -38.35 22.87
C LEU A 12 7.79 -38.73 22.07
N ILE A 13 8.95 -38.75 22.74
CA ILE A 13 10.27 -39.10 22.20
C ILE A 13 10.82 -40.39 22.81
N LEU A 14 11.82 -40.97 22.15
CA LEU A 14 12.51 -42.15 22.70
C LEU A 14 13.39 -41.74 23.89
N PRO A 15 13.60 -42.63 24.88
CA PRO A 15 14.50 -42.37 26.00
C PRO A 15 15.91 -41.98 25.56
N THR A 16 16.44 -42.63 24.52
CA THR A 16 17.75 -42.31 23.93
C THR A 16 17.79 -40.91 23.32
N THR A 17 16.68 -40.44 22.74
CA THR A 17 16.56 -39.06 22.25
C THR A 17 16.57 -38.10 23.43
N ALA A 18 15.77 -38.34 24.47
CA ALA A 18 15.70 -37.50 25.65
C ALA A 18 17.07 -37.36 26.35
N GLU A 19 17.83 -38.44 26.45
CA GLU A 19 19.19 -38.43 27.01
C GLU A 19 20.15 -37.59 26.16
N ALA A 20 20.14 -37.75 24.83
CA ALA A 20 21.03 -37.04 23.92
C ALA A 20 20.70 -35.54 23.72
N THR A 21 19.48 -35.12 24.05
CA THR A 21 19.01 -33.75 23.82
C THR A 21 18.70 -32.98 25.09
N GLY A 22 18.85 -33.59 26.27
CA GLY A 22 18.50 -32.98 27.55
C GLY A 22 17.00 -32.79 27.73
N GLY A 23 16.21 -33.82 27.37
CA GLY A 23 14.75 -33.85 27.61
C GLY A 23 13.87 -33.28 26.50
N ILE A 24 14.44 -32.71 25.43
CA ILE A 24 13.67 -32.06 24.35
C ILE A 24 13.71 -32.82 23.02
N CYS A 25 12.66 -32.76 22.20
CA CYS A 25 12.69 -33.41 20.88
C CYS A 25 13.66 -32.72 19.92
N MET A 26 14.14 -33.45 18.90
CA MET A 26 15.05 -32.90 17.87
C MET A 26 14.49 -31.64 17.18
N ALA A 27 13.19 -31.58 16.92
CA ALA A 27 12.54 -30.42 16.31
C ALA A 27 12.50 -29.19 17.25
N CYS A 28 12.46 -29.38 18.57
CA CYS A 28 12.62 -28.30 19.54
C CYS A 28 14.08 -27.85 19.61
N LYS A 29 15.02 -28.80 19.64
CA LYS A 29 16.47 -28.53 19.68
C LYS A 29 16.95 -27.76 18.46
N GLN A 30 16.37 -28.02 17.29
CA GLN A 30 16.66 -27.34 16.03
C GLN A 30 15.88 -26.03 15.81
N GLY A 31 15.04 -25.59 16.76
CA GLY A 31 14.22 -24.38 16.62
C GLY A 31 13.05 -24.49 15.63
N ILE A 32 12.86 -25.62 14.96
CA ILE A 32 11.80 -25.83 13.95
C ILE A 32 10.41 -25.57 14.55
N ARG A 33 10.14 -26.06 15.77
CA ARG A 33 8.81 -25.85 16.39
C ARG A 33 8.51 -24.39 16.69
N GLU A 34 9.52 -23.68 17.18
CA GLU A 34 9.41 -22.25 17.49
C GLU A 34 9.19 -21.43 16.21
N SER A 35 9.93 -21.76 15.14
CA SER A 35 9.69 -21.17 13.81
C SER A 35 8.29 -21.44 13.29
N MET A 36 7.77 -22.67 13.43
CA MET A 36 6.41 -23.00 13.01
C MET A 36 5.35 -22.26 13.81
N GLU A 37 5.53 -22.12 15.13
CA GLU A 37 4.61 -21.37 16.00
C GLU A 37 4.64 -19.88 15.67
N ALA A 38 5.83 -19.30 15.47
CA ALA A 38 5.98 -17.92 15.01
C ALA A 38 5.31 -17.69 13.65
N SER A 39 5.51 -18.60 12.68
CA SER A 39 4.83 -18.54 11.38
C SER A 39 3.31 -18.67 11.54
N ARG A 40 2.80 -19.58 12.37
CA ARG A 40 1.35 -19.69 12.62
C ARG A 40 0.79 -18.43 13.25
N ALA A 41 1.44 -17.88 14.26
CA ALA A 41 1.02 -16.63 14.90
C ALA A 41 1.02 -15.47 13.89
N TYR A 42 2.04 -15.39 13.03
CA TYR A 42 2.09 -14.43 11.93
C TYR A 42 0.93 -14.59 10.94
N TYR A 43 0.69 -15.81 10.45
CA TYR A 43 -0.45 -16.07 9.55
C TYR A 43 -1.81 -15.92 10.22
N GLN A 44 -1.90 -16.10 11.54
CA GLN A 44 -3.12 -15.85 12.30
C GLN A 44 -3.40 -14.35 12.37
N LYS A 45 -2.39 -13.52 12.63
CA LYS A 45 -2.51 -12.05 12.58
C LYS A 45 -2.90 -11.54 11.20
N LEU A 46 -2.37 -12.14 10.13
CA LEU A 46 -2.78 -11.80 8.76
C LEU A 46 -4.25 -12.14 8.43
N LYS A 47 -4.91 -12.96 9.27
CA LYS A 47 -6.34 -13.27 9.18
C LYS A 47 -7.19 -12.40 10.11
N GLU A 48 -6.56 -11.56 10.95
CA GLU A 48 -7.32 -10.62 11.76
C GLU A 48 -8.09 -9.68 10.82
N TYR A 49 -9.36 -9.50 11.15
CA TYR A 49 -10.25 -8.69 10.37
C TYR A 49 -9.82 -7.23 10.46
N ASP A 50 -9.60 -6.59 9.31
CA ASP A 50 -9.21 -5.19 9.20
C ASP A 50 -10.32 -4.40 8.48
N PRO A 51 -11.06 -3.54 9.20
CA PRO A 51 -12.17 -2.80 8.63
C PRO A 51 -11.74 -1.80 7.55
N PHE A 52 -10.52 -1.26 7.64
CA PHE A 52 -9.98 -0.34 6.63
C PHE A 52 -9.63 -1.07 5.34
N ARG A 53 -9.08 -2.29 5.46
CA ARG A 53 -8.88 -3.17 4.31
C ARG A 53 -10.19 -3.53 3.63
N GLU A 54 -11.24 -3.83 4.39
CA GLU A 54 -12.57 -4.14 3.83
C GLU A 54 -13.22 -2.92 3.15
N LEU A 55 -13.10 -1.73 3.74
CA LEU A 55 -13.48 -0.48 3.08
C LEU A 55 -12.76 -0.33 1.74
N TRP A 56 -11.43 -0.49 1.72
CA TRP A 56 -10.65 -0.42 0.49
C TRP A 56 -11.10 -1.44 -0.57
N VAL A 57 -11.25 -2.71 -0.18
CA VAL A 57 -11.71 -3.78 -1.08
C VAL A 57 -13.10 -3.46 -1.66
N SER A 58 -14.01 -2.94 -0.84
CA SER A 58 -15.35 -2.51 -1.27
C SER A 58 -15.28 -1.39 -2.31
N LEU A 59 -14.48 -0.35 -2.06
CA LEU A 59 -14.31 0.77 -2.99
C LEU A 59 -13.67 0.30 -4.31
N VAL A 60 -12.62 -0.52 -4.26
CA VAL A 60 -11.99 -1.09 -5.48
C VAL A 60 -13.03 -1.87 -6.29
N LYS A 61 -13.81 -2.75 -5.65
CA LYS A 61 -14.86 -3.52 -6.32
C LYS A 61 -15.91 -2.62 -6.97
N ARG A 62 -16.36 -1.57 -6.27
CA ARG A 62 -17.32 -0.59 -6.81
C ARG A 62 -16.75 0.20 -7.99
N SER A 63 -15.45 0.49 -7.97
CA SER A 63 -14.80 1.29 -9.02
C SER A 63 -14.60 0.51 -10.33
N ALA A 64 -14.57 -0.83 -10.27
CA ALA A 64 -14.33 -1.68 -11.44
C ALA A 64 -15.34 -1.43 -12.58
N ASP A 65 -16.61 -1.22 -12.22
CA ASP A 65 -17.70 -0.95 -13.17
C ASP A 65 -18.11 0.54 -13.22
N ASN A 66 -17.42 1.42 -12.48
CA ASN A 66 -17.77 2.83 -12.31
C ASN A 66 -16.51 3.70 -12.17
N GLN A 67 -15.78 3.87 -13.27
CA GLN A 67 -14.54 4.66 -13.29
C GLN A 67 -14.79 6.18 -13.12
N GLU A 68 -16.00 6.67 -13.38
CA GLU A 68 -16.34 8.09 -13.13
C GLU A 68 -16.72 8.35 -11.66
N LEU A 69 -16.79 7.29 -10.85
CA LEU A 69 -17.21 7.33 -9.44
C LEU A 69 -18.61 7.96 -9.30
N ASP A 70 -19.50 7.70 -10.26
CA ASP A 70 -20.85 8.26 -10.26
C ASP A 70 -21.64 7.80 -9.04
N GLY A 71 -22.34 8.74 -8.41
CA GLY A 71 -23.13 8.48 -7.20
C GLY A 71 -22.31 8.28 -5.90
N TRP A 72 -20.98 8.34 -5.95
CA TRP A 72 -20.15 8.31 -4.73
C TRP A 72 -20.17 9.66 -4.02
N SER A 73 -20.05 9.65 -2.69
CA SER A 73 -19.86 10.89 -1.93
C SER A 73 -18.51 11.53 -2.25
N ILE A 74 -18.37 12.84 -1.98
CA ILE A 74 -17.08 13.50 -2.18
C ILE A 74 -15.98 12.89 -1.29
N GLN A 75 -16.34 12.49 -0.06
CA GLN A 75 -15.44 11.84 0.91
C GLN A 75 -14.94 10.49 0.38
N GLU A 76 -15.83 9.66 -0.19
CA GLU A 76 -15.43 8.40 -0.82
C GLU A 76 -14.49 8.63 -2.00
N LYS A 77 -14.79 9.63 -2.84
CA LYS A 77 -13.98 9.97 -4.02
C LYS A 77 -12.58 10.40 -3.62
N VAL A 78 -12.43 11.33 -2.69
CA VAL A 78 -11.11 11.82 -2.26
C VAL A 78 -10.33 10.75 -1.52
N TYR A 79 -10.95 10.00 -0.60
CA TYR A 79 -10.30 8.89 0.10
C TYR A 79 -9.76 7.83 -0.88
N PHE A 80 -10.62 7.35 -1.78
CA PHE A 80 -10.26 6.35 -2.79
C PHE A 80 -9.13 6.83 -3.70
N SER A 81 -9.18 8.09 -4.12
CA SER A 81 -8.19 8.68 -5.02
C SER A 81 -6.81 8.81 -4.34
N VAL A 82 -6.78 9.14 -3.04
CA VAL A 82 -5.54 9.17 -2.26
C VAL A 82 -4.98 7.76 -2.07
N CYS A 83 -5.80 6.77 -1.71
CA CYS A 83 -5.36 5.37 -1.60
C CYS A 83 -4.79 4.83 -2.92
N LEU A 84 -5.43 5.13 -4.05
CA LEU A 84 -4.92 4.73 -5.38
C LEU A 84 -3.57 5.39 -5.68
N MET A 85 -3.45 6.69 -5.40
CA MET A 85 -2.21 7.44 -5.61
C MET A 85 -1.08 6.87 -4.75
N GLU A 86 -1.32 6.70 -3.45
CA GLU A 86 -0.37 6.12 -2.51
C GLU A 86 0.08 4.72 -2.96
N SER A 87 -0.87 3.85 -3.33
CA SER A 87 -0.58 2.49 -3.80
C SER A 87 0.31 2.49 -5.05
N ASP A 88 0.01 3.33 -6.05
CA ASP A 88 0.86 3.40 -7.24
C ASP A 88 2.25 3.98 -6.96
N VAL A 89 2.33 4.99 -6.09
CA VAL A 89 3.62 5.59 -5.71
C VAL A 89 4.47 4.57 -4.95
N TYR A 90 3.92 3.81 -4.00
CA TYR A 90 4.68 2.76 -3.33
C TYR A 90 5.05 1.58 -4.25
N ASN A 91 4.24 1.29 -5.26
CA ASN A 91 4.51 0.19 -6.19
C ASN A 91 5.53 0.55 -7.28
N GLY A 92 5.55 1.79 -7.76
CA GLY A 92 6.39 2.20 -8.89
C GLY A 92 6.67 3.69 -9.03
N GLY A 93 6.52 4.45 -7.95
CA GLY A 93 6.76 5.88 -7.89
C GLY A 93 5.71 6.72 -8.62
N PHE A 94 5.93 8.04 -8.64
CA PHE A 94 5.04 8.97 -9.35
C PHE A 94 4.98 8.71 -10.86
N ASP A 95 6.01 8.11 -11.46
CA ASP A 95 5.98 7.71 -12.87
C ASP A 95 4.86 6.68 -13.13
N GLN A 96 4.77 5.64 -12.30
CA GLN A 96 3.70 4.65 -12.39
C GLN A 96 2.32 5.29 -12.15
N TYR A 97 2.18 6.15 -11.14
CA TYR A 97 0.92 6.84 -10.85
C TYR A 97 0.40 7.63 -12.07
N PHE A 98 1.26 8.43 -12.70
CA PHE A 98 0.86 9.21 -13.88
C PHE A 98 0.69 8.35 -15.14
N TYR A 99 1.36 7.19 -15.22
CA TYR A 99 1.18 6.23 -16.30
C TYR A 99 -0.14 5.46 -16.19
N ASN A 100 -0.60 5.17 -14.97
CA ASN A 100 -1.80 4.40 -14.68
C ASN A 100 -3.09 5.23 -14.78
N SER A 101 -4.24 4.54 -14.77
CA SER A 101 -5.57 5.18 -14.77
C SER A 101 -5.92 5.86 -13.45
N SER A 102 -5.26 5.49 -12.35
CA SER A 102 -5.33 6.20 -11.06
C SER A 102 -5.01 7.69 -11.18
N GLY A 103 -4.08 8.06 -12.06
CA GLY A 103 -3.76 9.44 -12.38
C GLY A 103 -4.93 10.24 -12.99
N ASN A 104 -6.01 9.59 -13.43
CA ASN A 104 -7.23 10.28 -13.84
C ASN A 104 -7.90 11.01 -12.66
N TYR A 105 -7.66 10.52 -11.44
CA TYR A 105 -8.21 11.10 -10.21
C TYR A 105 -7.27 12.12 -9.55
N TYR A 106 -6.27 12.65 -10.29
CA TYR A 106 -5.26 13.57 -9.75
C TYR A 106 -5.86 14.71 -8.91
N ARG A 107 -6.90 15.38 -9.40
CA ARG A 107 -7.52 16.50 -8.70
C ARG A 107 -8.18 16.07 -7.39
N LEU A 108 -8.82 14.91 -7.39
CA LEU A 108 -9.45 14.33 -6.19
C LEU A 108 -8.38 13.88 -5.18
N ALA A 109 -7.31 13.23 -5.65
CA ALA A 109 -6.20 12.83 -4.80
C ALA A 109 -5.53 14.06 -4.16
N LEU A 110 -5.25 15.10 -4.93
CA LEU A 110 -4.66 16.33 -4.42
C LEU A 110 -5.57 17.02 -3.39
N SER A 111 -6.86 17.16 -3.69
CA SER A 111 -7.84 17.72 -2.76
C SER A 111 -7.94 16.90 -1.48
N GLY A 112 -7.89 15.56 -1.57
CA GLY A 112 -7.91 14.66 -0.43
C GLY A 112 -6.68 14.81 0.45
N LEU A 113 -5.48 14.90 -0.14
CA LEU A 113 -4.26 15.15 0.62
C LEU A 113 -4.32 16.49 1.36
N GLU A 114 -4.83 17.54 0.72
CA GLU A 114 -5.02 18.86 1.34
C GLU A 114 -6.04 18.80 2.48
N GLU A 115 -7.17 18.12 2.30
CA GLU A 115 -8.21 17.94 3.32
C GLU A 115 -7.72 17.11 4.53
N MET A 116 -6.88 16.11 4.28
CA MET A 116 -6.24 15.27 5.30
C MET A 116 -5.08 15.98 6.03
N GLY A 117 -4.68 17.18 5.57
CA GLY A 117 -3.52 17.90 6.10
C GLY A 117 -2.17 17.22 5.79
N ALA A 118 -2.12 16.43 4.72
CA ALA A 118 -0.90 15.77 4.21
C ALA A 118 -0.14 16.72 3.27
N GLU A 119 0.37 17.81 3.84
CA GLU A 119 0.96 18.92 3.08
C GLU A 119 2.22 18.52 2.30
N ASN A 120 3.05 17.62 2.85
CA ASN A 120 4.26 17.16 2.18
C ASN A 120 3.90 16.28 0.98
N SER A 121 3.00 15.33 1.16
CA SER A 121 2.48 14.48 0.08
C SER A 121 1.81 15.33 -1.01
N ALA A 122 1.00 16.34 -0.65
CA ALA A 122 0.35 17.23 -1.62
C ALA A 122 1.38 18.06 -2.41
N ARG A 123 2.40 18.59 -1.73
CA ARG A 123 3.52 19.31 -2.37
C ARG A 123 4.28 18.41 -3.35
N LEU A 124 4.66 17.21 -2.92
CA LEU A 124 5.39 16.24 -3.73
C LEU A 124 4.61 15.83 -4.98
N LEU A 125 3.30 15.59 -4.82
CA LEU A 125 2.39 15.26 -5.93
C LEU A 125 2.35 16.39 -6.99
N LYS A 126 2.22 17.65 -6.57
CA LYS A 126 2.28 18.82 -7.46
C LYS A 126 3.64 18.94 -8.15
N GLU A 127 4.74 18.77 -7.42
CA GLU A 127 6.08 18.81 -8.01
C GLU A 127 6.32 17.70 -9.03
N ALA A 128 5.77 16.51 -8.79
CA ALA A 128 5.84 15.40 -9.73
C ALA A 128 5.01 15.69 -11.00
N ALA A 129 3.82 16.28 -10.86
CA ALA A 129 3.02 16.74 -11.99
C ALA A 129 3.76 17.78 -12.84
N ARG A 130 4.35 18.80 -12.22
CA ARG A 130 5.19 19.80 -12.91
C ARG A 130 6.37 19.15 -13.63
N THR A 131 6.99 18.16 -13.00
CA THR A 131 8.14 17.44 -13.57
C THR A 131 7.76 16.63 -14.83
N MET A 132 6.56 16.08 -14.87
CA MET A 132 6.06 15.27 -15.98
C MET A 132 5.46 16.11 -17.12
N PHE A 133 4.65 17.11 -16.76
CA PHE A 133 3.74 17.80 -17.67
C PHE A 133 3.95 19.31 -17.74
N ASP A 134 4.93 19.87 -17.02
CA ASP A 134 5.22 21.29 -16.98
C ASP A 134 4.03 22.15 -16.46
N THR A 135 3.15 21.53 -15.66
CA THR A 135 1.94 22.15 -15.07
C THR A 135 1.57 21.48 -13.74
N ASP A 136 0.85 22.21 -12.87
CA ASP A 136 0.19 21.67 -11.67
C ASP A 136 -1.09 20.89 -11.97
N TYR A 137 -1.62 21.03 -13.18
CA TYR A 137 -2.89 20.44 -13.59
C TYR A 137 -2.65 19.52 -14.79
N PRO A 138 -2.13 18.30 -14.56
CA PRO A 138 -1.92 17.34 -15.61
C PRO A 138 -3.28 16.94 -16.24
N PRO A 139 -3.28 16.46 -17.50
CA PRO A 139 -4.51 15.99 -18.13
C PRO A 139 -5.15 14.85 -17.34
N ASP A 140 -6.47 14.93 -17.16
CA ASP A 140 -7.24 13.90 -16.48
C ASP A 140 -7.27 12.60 -17.32
N SER A 141 -7.21 12.69 -18.64
CA SER A 141 -7.19 11.51 -19.51
C SER A 141 -5.81 10.83 -19.57
N ARG A 142 -5.79 9.53 -19.27
CA ARG A 142 -4.60 8.67 -19.44
C ARG A 142 -4.03 8.74 -20.86
N SER A 143 -4.89 8.70 -21.88
CA SER A 143 -4.44 8.70 -23.28
C SER A 143 -3.73 10.02 -23.63
N GLU A 144 -4.17 11.13 -23.04
CA GLU A 144 -3.51 12.41 -23.21
C GLU A 144 -2.18 12.48 -22.46
N ARG A 145 -2.13 12.01 -21.20
CA ARG A 145 -0.86 11.89 -20.46
C ARG A 145 0.16 11.05 -21.24
N TRP A 146 -0.26 9.91 -21.77
CA TRP A 146 0.57 9.05 -22.62
C TRP A 146 1.06 9.75 -23.88
N ARG A 147 0.20 10.53 -24.55
CA ARG A 147 0.59 11.32 -25.71
C ARG A 147 1.69 12.31 -25.35
N ILE A 148 1.59 13.00 -24.21
CA ILE A 148 2.60 13.96 -23.76
C ILE A 148 3.90 13.27 -23.36
N THR A 149 3.85 12.14 -22.66
CA THR A 149 5.06 11.45 -22.19
C THR A 149 5.77 10.69 -23.29
N ASN A 150 5.05 10.07 -24.24
CA ASN A 150 5.62 9.30 -25.35
C ASN A 150 6.02 10.15 -26.56
N SER A 151 5.40 11.31 -26.79
CA SER A 151 5.78 12.20 -27.92
C SER A 151 7.15 12.84 -27.75
N LYS A 152 7.71 12.85 -26.53
CA LYS A 152 9.00 13.47 -26.18
C LYS A 152 10.22 12.57 -26.49
N VAL A 153 10.20 11.69 -27.50
CA VAL A 153 11.38 10.86 -27.86
C VAL A 153 11.56 10.71 -29.37
N ARG A 154 12.28 11.67 -29.97
CA ARG A 154 12.79 11.66 -31.34
C ARG A 154 14.20 12.26 -31.47
N ARG A 155 14.75 12.96 -30.45
CA ARG A 155 16.08 13.62 -30.49
C ARG A 155 16.94 13.42 -29.24
N LEU A 156 18.27 13.58 -29.35
CA LEU A 156 19.25 13.44 -28.26
C LEU A 156 18.97 14.39 -27.07
N THR A 157 18.57 15.63 -27.35
CA THR A 157 18.16 16.60 -26.32
C THR A 157 16.96 16.12 -25.50
N GLU A 158 16.08 15.32 -26.10
CA GLU A 158 14.91 14.79 -25.43
C GLU A 158 15.25 13.57 -24.57
N LEU A 159 16.28 12.78 -24.94
CA LEU A 159 16.84 11.72 -24.09
C LEU A 159 17.46 12.28 -22.81
N VAL A 160 18.22 13.38 -22.92
CA VAL A 160 18.79 14.09 -21.76
C VAL A 160 17.68 14.63 -20.86
N THR A 161 16.66 15.27 -21.45
CA THR A 161 15.47 15.74 -20.70
C THR A 161 14.74 14.59 -20.01
N ARG A 162 14.60 13.43 -20.66
CA ARG A 162 13.99 12.23 -20.05
C ARG A 162 14.82 11.72 -18.87
N HIS A 163 16.14 11.69 -18.99
CA HIS A 163 17.02 11.29 -17.89
C HIS A 163 16.92 12.26 -16.70
N HIS A 164 16.94 13.58 -16.95
CA HIS A 164 16.75 14.57 -15.88
C HIS A 164 15.38 14.46 -15.21
N ARG A 165 14.32 14.21 -15.99
CA ARG A 165 12.97 13.95 -15.46
C ARG A 165 12.98 12.73 -14.54
N SER A 166 13.50 11.60 -15.02
CA SER A 166 13.60 10.36 -14.25
C SER A 166 14.37 10.55 -12.95
N ALA A 167 15.53 11.21 -13.00
CA ALA A 167 16.30 11.51 -11.80
C ALA A 167 15.59 12.46 -10.82
N ARG A 168 14.74 13.37 -11.32
CA ARG A 168 13.94 14.25 -10.46
C ARG A 168 12.78 13.50 -9.82
N LEU A 169 12.07 12.65 -10.57
CA LEU A 169 11.01 11.80 -10.01
C LEU A 169 11.56 10.85 -8.95
N GLU A 170 12.70 10.21 -9.19
CA GLU A 170 13.33 9.32 -8.20
C GLU A 170 13.63 10.05 -6.87
N ARG A 171 13.99 11.34 -6.91
CA ARG A 171 14.18 12.14 -5.69
C ARG A 171 12.86 12.48 -4.99
N LEU A 172 11.79 12.67 -5.74
CA LEU A 172 10.45 12.93 -5.19
C LEU A 172 9.87 11.65 -4.57
N ASP A 173 10.04 10.51 -5.24
CA ASP A 173 9.65 9.19 -4.75
C ASP A 173 10.33 8.92 -3.40
N LYS A 174 11.66 9.12 -3.31
CA LYS A 174 12.41 8.95 -2.05
C LYS A 174 11.87 9.83 -0.92
N GLN A 175 11.56 11.10 -1.19
CA GLN A 175 10.96 12.01 -0.21
C GLN A 175 9.55 11.57 0.19
N PHE A 176 8.77 10.99 -0.73
CA PHE A 176 7.45 10.47 -0.41
C PHE A 176 7.55 9.27 0.52
N TYR A 177 8.53 8.38 0.30
CA TYR A 177 8.76 7.19 1.13
C TYR A 177 9.29 7.51 2.53
N GLU A 178 9.80 8.73 2.78
CA GLU A 178 10.10 9.18 4.14
C GLU A 178 8.84 9.35 5.00
N ASP A 179 7.66 9.46 4.36
CA ASP A 179 6.33 9.54 4.95
C ASP A 179 6.22 10.48 6.18
N PRO A 180 6.67 11.75 6.08
CA PRO A 180 6.59 12.70 7.19
C PRO A 180 5.15 13.02 7.60
N ASP A 181 4.20 12.81 6.69
CA ASP A 181 2.78 13.03 6.94
C ASP A 181 2.10 11.86 7.64
N ARG A 182 2.74 10.68 7.69
CA ARG A 182 2.12 9.43 8.19
C ARG A 182 0.80 9.16 7.47
N LEU A 183 0.86 9.09 6.14
CA LEU A 183 -0.32 9.15 5.27
C LEU A 183 -1.37 8.07 5.60
N ALA A 184 -0.93 6.85 5.95
CA ALA A 184 -1.82 5.78 6.38
C ALA A 184 -2.65 6.15 7.62
N ASP A 185 -2.06 6.82 8.62
CA ASP A 185 -2.78 7.24 9.82
C ASP A 185 -3.80 8.34 9.49
N ARG A 186 -3.47 9.24 8.57
CA ARG A 186 -4.37 10.29 8.10
C ARG A 186 -5.54 9.73 7.31
N LEU A 187 -5.29 8.74 6.46
CA LEU A 187 -6.34 8.02 5.73
C LEU A 187 -7.30 7.33 6.71
N ASN A 188 -6.77 6.63 7.71
CA ASN A 188 -7.59 5.98 8.73
C ASN A 188 -8.44 7.01 9.49
N ALA A 189 -7.82 8.09 9.98
CA ALA A 189 -8.54 9.16 10.68
C ALA A 189 -9.60 9.83 9.80
N PHE A 190 -9.34 10.00 8.50
CA PHE A 190 -10.29 10.55 7.54
C PHE A 190 -11.49 9.62 7.34
N ALA A 191 -11.24 8.31 7.18
CA ALA A 191 -12.29 7.31 7.02
C ALA A 191 -13.16 7.19 8.27
N GLU A 192 -12.57 7.26 9.46
CA GLU A 192 -13.29 7.30 10.73
C GLU A 192 -14.12 8.58 10.88
N GLY A 193 -13.48 9.75 10.70
CA GLY A 193 -14.12 11.05 10.87
C GLY A 193 -15.31 11.30 9.94
N HIS A 194 -15.30 10.68 8.76
CA HIS A 194 -16.39 10.74 7.78
C HIS A 194 -17.31 9.51 7.79
N GLY A 195 -17.10 8.58 8.72
CA GLY A 195 -17.93 7.38 8.85
C GLY A 195 -17.83 6.40 7.66
N LEU A 196 -16.80 6.51 6.82
CA LEU A 196 -16.60 5.64 5.65
C LEU A 196 -16.34 4.20 6.07
N VAL A 197 -15.58 4.02 7.16
CA VAL A 197 -15.23 2.71 7.71
C VAL A 197 -16.33 2.12 8.61
N ALA A 198 -17.31 2.92 9.03
CA ALA A 198 -18.35 2.51 9.97
C ALA A 198 -19.12 1.23 9.56
N PRO A 199 -19.50 1.02 8.28
CA PRO A 199 -20.15 -0.21 7.85
C PRO A 199 -19.30 -1.47 7.99
N PHE A 200 -17.99 -1.30 8.14
CA PHE A 200 -17.00 -2.38 8.22
C PHE A 200 -16.45 -2.54 9.63
N MET A 201 -16.81 -1.71 10.61
CA MET A 201 -16.24 -1.80 11.97
C MET A 201 -16.62 -3.08 12.74
N GLN A 202 -17.59 -3.86 12.24
CA GLN A 202 -17.97 -5.14 12.80
C GLN A 202 -17.58 -6.25 11.82
N ASN A 203 -16.89 -7.27 12.32
CA ASN A 203 -16.61 -8.46 11.53
C ASN A 203 -17.94 -9.15 11.21
N PRO A 204 -18.34 -9.27 9.93
CA PRO A 204 -19.62 -9.88 9.56
C PRO A 204 -19.70 -11.38 9.89
N ASN A 205 -18.59 -11.99 10.33
CA ASN A 205 -18.50 -13.40 10.73
C ASN A 205 -18.39 -13.60 12.25
N GLU A 206 -18.49 -12.54 13.05
CA GLU A 206 -18.60 -12.59 14.53
C GLU A 206 -20.05 -12.33 14.97
#